data_AF-A0A2T3I1G6-F1
#
_entry.id   AF-A0A2T3I1G6-F1
#
_cell.length_a   1.000
_cell.length_b   1.000
_cell.length_c   1.000
_cell.angle_alpha   90.00
_cell.angle_beta   90.00
_cell.angle_gamma   90.00
#
_symmetry.space_group_name_H-M   'P 1'
#
loop_
_entity.id
_entity.type
_entity.pdbx_description
1 polymer ?
#
loop_
_entity_poly.entity_id
_entity_poly.type
_entity_poly.pdbx_seq_one_letter_code
_entity_poly.pdbx_strand_id
1 'polypeptide(L)'
;MKTIILVTIVYLCLLSGCSSSRHQQLTELGFERAYLDGYQDGCYSRTIAATTHQNGFRRDPERSMVVTKYRRGWQDGFDHCYSDDRNTYL
;
A
#
# COMPACT_ATOMS: atom_id res chain seq x y z
N MET A 1 5.75 38.57 -32.60
CA MET A 1 4.67 38.27 -31.62
C MET A 1 4.13 36.85 -31.79
N LYS A 2 3.62 36.46 -32.97
CA LYS A 2 3.05 35.13 -33.21
C LYS A 2 4.03 33.95 -33.03
N THR A 3 5.29 34.13 -33.42
CA THR A 3 6.38 33.15 -33.23
C THR A 3 6.77 32.99 -31.76
N ILE A 4 6.81 34.08 -30.99
CA ILE A 4 7.12 34.05 -29.55
C ILE A 4 6.04 33.25 -28.81
N ILE A 5 4.76 33.47 -29.14
CA ILE A 5 3.64 32.72 -28.55
C ILE A 5 3.76 31.21 -28.82
N LEU A 6 4.13 30.82 -30.04
CA LEU A 6 4.33 29.42 -30.39
C LEU A 6 5.48 28.78 -29.61
N VAL A 7 6.61 29.48 -29.49
CA VAL A 7 7.77 28.98 -28.72
C VAL A 7 7.41 28.83 -27.23
N THR A 8 6.69 29.78 -26.65
CA THR A 8 6.26 29.69 -25.24
C THR A 8 5.30 28.53 -24.99
N ILE A 9 4.39 28.23 -25.93
CA ILE A 9 3.46 27.10 -25.80
C ILE A 9 4.23 25.77 -25.85
N VAL A 10 5.17 25.63 -26.79
CA VAL A 10 6.00 24.43 -26.89
C VAL A 10 6.84 24.23 -25.62
N TYR A 11 7.41 25.31 -25.08
CA TYR A 11 8.20 25.24 -23.84
C TYR A 11 7.35 24.82 -22.63
N LEU A 12 6.12 25.30 -22.53
CA LEU A 12 5.19 24.91 -21.44
C LEU A 12 4.76 23.45 -21.55
N CYS A 13 4.55 22.92 -22.76
CA CYS A 13 4.24 21.50 -22.95
C CYS A 13 5.43 20.58 -22.61
N LEU A 14 6.67 21.04 -22.78
CA LEU A 14 7.86 20.27 -22.39
C LEU A 14 8.05 20.20 -20.86
N LEU A 15 7.45 21.14 -20.11
CA LEU A 15 7.49 21.16 -18.64
C LEU A 15 6.39 20.31 -17.99
N SER A 16 5.37 19.87 -18.75
CA SER A 16 4.40 18.91 -18.24
C SER A 16 5.00 17.50 -18.28
N GLY A 17 5.63 17.08 -17.19
CA GLY A 17 6.07 15.70 -17.02
C GLY A 17 4.88 14.74 -16.91
N CYS A 18 4.94 13.59 -17.58
CA CYS A 18 4.05 12.47 -17.31
C CYS A 18 4.36 11.94 -15.90
N SER A 19 3.59 12.36 -14.90
CA SER A 19 3.67 11.80 -13.55
C SER A 19 2.63 10.71 -13.39
N SER A 20 3.06 9.45 -13.29
CA SER A 20 2.17 8.38 -12.86
C SER A 20 1.80 8.61 -11.40
N SER A 21 0.52 8.49 -11.07
CA SER A 21 0.09 8.66 -9.69
C SER A 21 0.78 7.62 -8.80
N ARG A 22 1.14 8.00 -7.57
CA ARG A 22 1.67 7.06 -6.57
C ARG A 22 0.77 5.83 -6.43
N HIS A 23 -0.54 6.03 -6.53
CA HIS A 23 -1.51 4.94 -6.49
C HIS A 23 -1.37 3.97 -7.67
N GLN A 24 -1.18 4.48 -8.89
CA GLN A 24 -0.93 3.65 -10.07
C GLN A 24 0.35 2.84 -9.92
N GLN A 25 1.47 3.46 -9.54
CA GLN A 25 2.73 2.73 -9.34
C GLN A 25 2.59 1.61 -8.31
N LEU A 26 1.94 1.89 -7.18
CA LEU A 26 1.70 0.88 -6.14
C LEU A 26 0.80 -0.25 -6.65
N THR A 27 -0.22 0.07 -7.44
CA THR A 27 -1.11 -0.91 -8.07
C THR A 27 -0.34 -1.82 -9.03
N GLU A 28 0.52 -1.24 -9.90
CA GLU A 28 1.38 -1.97 -10.84
C GLU A 28 2.36 -2.91 -10.14
N LEU A 29 2.88 -2.50 -8.99
CA LEU A 29 3.74 -3.31 -8.12
C LEU A 29 2.96 -4.36 -7.30
N GLY A 30 1.63 -4.39 -7.39
CA GLY A 30 0.78 -5.34 -6.70
C GLY A 30 0.35 -4.93 -5.28
N PHE A 31 0.71 -3.72 -4.83
CA PHE A 31 0.23 -3.06 -3.61
C PHE A 31 -1.15 -2.41 -3.81
N GLU A 32 -2.06 -3.18 -4.38
CA GLU A 32 -3.46 -2.79 -4.56
C GLU A 32 -4.14 -2.62 -3.19
N ARG A 33 -5.25 -1.86 -3.13
CA ARG A 33 -5.97 -1.59 -1.88
C ARG A 33 -6.25 -2.85 -1.05
N ALA A 34 -6.69 -3.93 -1.70
CA ALA A 34 -6.98 -5.18 -1.00
C ALA A 34 -5.75 -5.79 -0.31
N TYR A 35 -4.58 -5.71 -0.94
CA TYR A 35 -3.33 -6.19 -0.33
C TYR A 35 -2.97 -5.34 0.89
N LEU A 36 -3.07 -4.02 0.79
CA LEU A 36 -2.76 -3.09 1.88
C LEU A 36 -3.71 -3.26 3.08
N ASP A 37 -5.01 -3.42 2.82
CA ASP A 37 -6.00 -3.72 3.86
C ASP A 37 -5.63 -5.01 4.61
N GLY A 38 -5.31 -6.06 3.85
CA GLY A 38 -4.89 -7.34 4.42
C GLY A 38 -3.64 -7.19 5.27
N TYR A 39 -2.62 -6.51 4.75
CA TYR A 39 -1.36 -6.27 5.44
C TYR A 39 -1.55 -5.57 6.79
N GLN A 40 -2.38 -4.52 6.84
CA GLN A 40 -2.69 -3.81 8.07
C GLN A 40 -3.42 -4.71 9.08
N ASP A 41 -4.41 -5.47 8.61
CA ASP A 41 -5.18 -6.42 9.42
C ASP A 41 -4.29 -7.55 9.98
N GLY A 42 -3.35 -8.05 9.19
CA GLY A 42 -2.37 -9.08 9.58
C GLY A 42 -1.41 -8.58 10.65
N CYS A 43 -0.87 -7.37 10.48
CA CYS A 43 0.01 -6.75 11.46
C CYS A 43 -0.72 -6.51 12.80
N TYR A 44 -1.96 -6.00 12.76
CA TYR A 44 -2.80 -5.86 13.96
C TYR A 44 -3.09 -7.21 14.63
N SER A 45 -3.40 -8.24 13.84
CA SER A 45 -3.63 -9.58 14.35
C SER A 45 -2.40 -10.13 15.08
N ARG A 46 -1.19 -9.82 14.60
CA ARG A 46 0.07 -10.23 15.21
C ARG A 46 0.31 -9.55 16.56
N THR A 47 0.09 -8.24 16.66
CA THR A 47 0.29 -7.48 17.90
C THR A 47 -0.66 -7.93 19.01
N ILE A 48 -1.90 -8.28 18.66
CA ILE A 48 -2.87 -8.77 19.64
C ILE A 48 -2.64 -10.23 20.01
N ALA A 49 -2.20 -11.08 19.07
CA ALA A 49 -1.81 -12.46 19.38
C ALA A 49 -0.68 -12.54 20.41
N ALA A 50 0.20 -11.53 20.47
CA ALA A 50 1.26 -11.43 21.47
C ALA A 50 0.75 -11.01 22.88
N THR A 51 -0.42 -10.38 22.97
CA THR A 51 -0.94 -9.77 24.22
C THR A 51 -2.15 -10.48 24.82
N THR A 52 -2.92 -11.22 24.02
CA THR A 52 -4.11 -11.93 24.51
C THR A 52 -4.31 -13.22 23.72
N HIS A 53 -4.47 -14.36 24.40
CA HIS A 53 -4.55 -15.66 23.73
C HIS A 53 -5.74 -15.84 22.78
N GLN A 54 -6.78 -14.98 22.80
CA GLN A 54 -8.01 -15.24 22.03
C GLN A 54 -8.78 -14.02 21.48
N ASN A 55 -8.44 -12.76 21.78
CA ASN A 55 -9.29 -11.62 21.39
C ASN A 55 -8.54 -10.57 20.57
N GLY A 56 -8.77 -10.53 19.25
CA GLY A 56 -8.28 -9.46 18.35
C GLY A 56 -7.59 -9.92 17.06
N PHE A 57 -7.72 -11.19 16.71
CA PHE A 57 -7.34 -11.71 15.39
C PHE A 57 -8.23 -11.11 14.30
N ARG A 58 -7.77 -10.01 13.71
CA ARG A 58 -8.47 -9.28 12.65
C ARG A 58 -8.12 -9.92 11.31
N ARG A 59 -8.81 -11.01 10.98
CA ARG A 59 -8.80 -11.59 9.63
C ARG A 59 -10.23 -11.70 9.17
N ASP A 60 -10.61 -10.98 8.12
CA ASP A 60 -11.90 -11.12 7.47
C ASP A 60 -11.95 -12.50 6.76
N PRO A 61 -12.72 -13.49 7.28
CA PRO A 61 -12.72 -14.84 6.74
C PRO A 61 -13.32 -14.90 5.34
N GLU A 62 -14.47 -14.24 5.14
CA GLU A 62 -15.16 -14.21 3.84
C GLU A 62 -14.26 -13.60 2.77
N ARG A 63 -13.67 -12.43 3.06
CA ARG A 63 -12.76 -11.74 2.14
C ARG A 63 -11.47 -12.52 1.92
N SER A 64 -10.94 -13.21 2.93
CA SER A 64 -9.75 -14.07 2.78
C SER A 64 -9.98 -15.26 1.86
N MET A 65 -11.21 -15.77 1.78
CA MET A 65 -11.54 -16.87 0.87
C MET A 65 -11.55 -16.42 -0.58
N VAL A 66 -12.14 -15.26 -0.86
CA VAL A 66 -12.43 -14.80 -2.23
C VAL A 66 -11.42 -13.81 -2.80
N VAL A 67 -10.74 -13.02 -1.96
CA VAL A 67 -9.79 -11.98 -2.38
C VAL A 67 -8.36 -12.41 -2.08
N THR A 68 -7.70 -13.04 -3.06
CA THR A 68 -6.32 -13.56 -2.91
C THR A 68 -5.33 -12.49 -2.45
N LYS A 69 -5.43 -11.26 -2.96
CA LYS A 69 -4.54 -10.15 -2.58
C LYS A 69 -4.67 -9.78 -1.10
N TYR A 70 -5.89 -9.72 -0.57
CA TYR A 70 -6.14 -9.53 0.86
C TYR A 70 -5.54 -10.65 1.69
N ARG A 71 -5.80 -11.90 1.32
CA ARG A 71 -5.25 -13.07 2.02
C ARG A 71 -3.72 -13.07 2.08
N ARG A 72 -3.06 -12.74 0.98
CA ARG A 72 -1.58 -12.64 0.90
C ARG A 72 -1.05 -11.50 1.75
N GLY A 73 -1.60 -10.29 1.57
CA GLY A 73 -1.23 -9.13 2.38
C GLY A 73 -1.37 -9.42 3.87
N TRP A 74 -2.46 -10.06 4.29
CA TRP A 74 -2.66 -10.49 5.68
C TRP A 74 -1.55 -11.40 6.18
N GLN A 75 -1.16 -12.41 5.40
CA GLN A 75 -0.08 -13.32 5.80
C GLN A 75 1.24 -12.58 5.91
N ASP A 76 1.57 -11.78 4.89
CA ASP A 76 2.83 -11.02 4.84
C ASP A 76 2.92 -10.03 6.02
N GLY A 77 1.84 -9.32 6.34
CA GLY A 77 1.78 -8.40 7.48
C GLY A 77 1.85 -9.12 8.83
N PHE A 78 1.21 -10.28 8.97
CA PHE A 78 1.26 -11.09 10.19
C PHE A 78 2.67 -11.62 10.46
N ASP A 79 3.35 -12.10 9.41
CA ASP A 79 4.70 -12.65 9.51
C ASP A 79 5.74 -11.54 9.74
N HIS A 80 5.61 -10.41 9.04
CA HIS A 80 6.54 -9.29 9.15
C HIS A 80 6.49 -8.62 10.53
N CYS A 81 5.30 -8.47 11.13
CA CYS A 81 5.15 -7.73 12.38
C CYS A 81 5.50 -8.53 13.67
N TYR A 82 6.47 -9.45 13.61
CA TYR A 82 6.88 -10.30 14.76
C TYR A 82 7.66 -9.55 15.86
N SER A 83 8.27 -8.40 15.56
CA SER A 83 9.08 -7.65 16.52
C SER A 83 9.42 -6.27 15.96
N ASP A 84 8.42 -5.43 15.72
CA ASP A 84 8.68 -4.00 15.51
C ASP A 84 8.81 -3.33 16.89
N ASP A 85 9.97 -3.51 17.54
CA ASP A 85 10.42 -2.57 18.54
C ASP A 85 10.74 -1.27 17.78
N ARG A 86 9.73 -0.40 17.64
CA ARG A 86 9.72 0.84 16.82
C ARG A 86 10.80 1.87 17.18
N ASN A 87 11.82 1.48 17.93
CA ASN A 87 13.02 2.25 18.24
C ASN A 87 14.17 2.05 17.23
N THR A 88 14.01 1.22 16.19
CA THR A 88 15.09 0.94 15.21
C THR A 88 14.97 1.66 13.87
N TYR A 89 13.92 2.46 13.66
CA TYR A 89 13.69 3.22 12.42
C TYR A 89 13.74 4.75 12.57
N LEU A 90 14.22 5.26 13.70
CA LEU A 90 14.47 6.69 13.93
C LEU A 90 15.94 6.95 14.29
#